data_AF-A0A0S6UYB8-F1
#
_entry.id   AF-A0A0S6UYB8-F1
#
_cell.length_a   1.000
_cell.length_b   1.000
_cell.length_c   1.000
_cell.angle_alpha   90.00
_cell.angle_beta   90.00
_cell.angle_gamma   90.00
#
_symmetry.space_group_name_H-M   'P 1'
#
loop_
_entity.id
_entity.type
_entity.pdbx_description
1 polymer ?
#
loop_
_entity_poly.entity_id
_entity_poly.type
_entity_poly.pdbx_seq_one_letter_code
_entity_poly.pdbx_strand_id
1 'polypeptide(L)'
;MLFLDSLERPQLGLVAALAVSLMCAVAIVWSVGSTDRVTYLGPDHGQEQTITQVRLKTLPEGSYVIERGAIYKAMQAGCRYDLNYSPQFGRHVSDRQRTKYIRSAVLVDCPKS
;
A
#
# COMPACT_ATOMS: atom_id res chain seq x y z
N MET A 1 -34.63 -32.08 31.89
CA MET A 1 -34.35 -30.71 31.42
C MET A 1 -32.99 -30.73 30.73
N LEU A 2 -32.93 -31.15 29.45
CA LEU A 2 -31.69 -31.33 28.66
C LEU A 2 -31.97 -31.02 27.19
N PHE A 3 -32.39 -29.78 26.89
CA PHE A 3 -32.70 -29.35 25.52
C PHE A 3 -32.16 -27.95 25.21
N LEU A 4 -31.06 -27.52 25.85
CA LEU A 4 -30.47 -26.20 25.61
C LEU A 4 -29.03 -26.21 25.07
N ASP A 5 -28.29 -27.32 25.12
CA ASP A 5 -26.87 -27.32 24.68
C ASP A 5 -26.64 -27.53 23.17
N SER A 6 -27.68 -27.81 22.38
CA SER A 6 -27.51 -28.19 20.96
C SER A 6 -27.64 -27.01 19.98
N LEU A 7 -28.20 -25.87 20.41
CA LEU A 7 -28.47 -24.73 19.53
C LEU A 7 -27.30 -23.74 19.38
N GLU A 8 -26.34 -23.70 20.32
CA GLU A 8 -25.22 -22.74 20.29
C GLU A 8 -24.05 -23.18 19.38
N ARG A 9 -23.85 -24.48 19.21
CA ARG A 9 -22.67 -25.04 18.52
C ARG A 9 -22.64 -24.83 16.99
N PRO A 10 -23.75 -24.94 16.23
CA PRO A 10 -23.71 -24.71 14.78
C PRO A 10 -23.51 -23.23 14.43
N GLN A 11 -23.99 -22.31 15.27
CA GLN A 11 -23.84 -20.87 15.06
C GLN A 11 -22.39 -20.42 15.30
N LEU A 12 -21.71 -20.96 16.31
CA LEU A 12 -20.29 -20.70 16.57
C LEU A 12 -19.39 -21.15 15.39
N GLY A 13 -19.68 -22.32 14.80
CA GLY A 13 -18.95 -22.82 13.63
C GLY A 13 -19.13 -21.93 12.40
N LEU A 14 -20.35 -21.45 12.15
CA LEU A 14 -20.65 -20.56 11.04
C LEU A 14 -20.00 -19.17 11.22
N VAL A 15 -20.06 -18.62 12.45
CA VAL A 15 -19.43 -17.34 12.79
C VAL A 15 -17.90 -17.44 12.70
N ALA A 16 -17.30 -18.53 13.18
CA ALA A 16 -15.86 -18.75 13.06
C ALA A 16 -15.41 -18.88 11.60
N ALA A 17 -16.16 -19.63 10.77
CA ALA A 17 -15.87 -19.76 9.34
C ALA A 17 -15.98 -18.40 8.63
N LEU A 18 -17.00 -17.60 8.94
CA LEU A 18 -17.15 -16.24 8.41
C LEU A 18 -15.99 -15.34 8.84
N ALA A 19 -15.62 -15.36 10.13
CA ALA A 19 -14.50 -14.57 10.64
C ALA A 19 -13.18 -14.94 9.97
N VAL A 20 -12.88 -16.23 9.83
CA VAL A 20 -11.67 -16.71 9.13
C VAL A 20 -11.70 -16.29 7.66
N SER A 21 -12.83 -16.47 6.96
CA SER A 21 -12.95 -16.08 5.56
C SER A 21 -12.76 -14.56 5.36
N LEU A 22 -13.29 -13.74 6.26
CA LEU A 22 -13.11 -12.29 6.24
C LEU A 22 -11.66 -11.90 6.50
N MET A 23 -11.00 -12.53 7.47
CA MET A 23 -9.58 -12.31 7.76
C MET A 23 -8.70 -12.71 6.57
N CYS A 24 -9.00 -13.83 5.91
CA CYS A 24 -8.31 -14.23 4.68
C CYS A 24 -8.52 -13.23 3.54
N ALA A 25 -9.76 -12.78 3.32
CA ALA A 25 -10.06 -11.79 2.29
C ALA A 25 -9.30 -10.47 2.54
N VAL A 26 -9.30 -9.99 3.79
CA VAL A 26 -8.52 -8.80 4.20
C VAL A 26 -7.04 -9.04 3.93
N ALA A 27 -6.47 -10.18 4.37
CA ALA A 27 -5.06 -10.49 4.16
C ALA A 27 -4.66 -10.51 2.68
N ILE A 28 -5.52 -11.05 1.80
CA ILE A 28 -5.29 -11.06 0.35
C ILE A 28 -5.31 -9.64 -0.23
N VAL A 29 -6.28 -8.80 0.15
CA VAL A 29 -6.32 -7.42 -0.35
C VAL A 29 -5.09 -6.63 0.13
N TRP A 30 -4.66 -6.83 1.38
CA TRP A 30 -3.45 -6.23 1.92
C TRP A 30 -2.15 -6.70 1.24
N SER A 31 -2.13 -7.92 0.68
CA SER A 31 -0.97 -8.48 -0.01
C SER A 31 -0.87 -8.02 -1.46
N VAL A 32 -2.00 -7.85 -2.16
CA VAL A 32 -2.02 -7.35 -3.55
C VAL A 32 -1.56 -5.89 -3.62
N GLY A 33 -1.87 -5.07 -2.61
CA GLY A 33 -1.48 -3.67 -2.61
C GLY A 33 -2.27 -2.81 -3.60
N SER A 34 -1.84 -1.57 -3.74
CA SER A 34 -2.25 -0.68 -4.83
C SER A 34 -1.01 -0.23 -5.59
N THR A 35 -1.18 0.01 -6.89
CA THR A 35 -0.07 0.38 -7.77
C THR A 35 -0.41 1.66 -8.50
N ASP A 36 0.50 2.64 -8.42
CA ASP A 36 0.45 3.84 -9.25
C ASP A 36 1.64 3.86 -10.20
N ARG A 37 1.37 4.11 -11.48
CA ARG A 37 2.41 4.31 -12.49
C ARG A 37 2.79 5.79 -12.56
N VAL A 38 4.02 6.11 -12.22
CA VAL A 38 4.51 7.51 -12.18
C VAL A 38 5.93 7.63 -12.72
N THR A 39 6.26 8.79 -13.27
CA THR A 39 7.64 9.21 -13.52
C THR A 39 8.25 9.74 -12.23
N TYR A 40 9.36 9.16 -11.80
CA TYR A 40 10.10 9.64 -10.63
C TYR A 40 10.93 10.87 -10.99
N LEU A 41 10.74 11.98 -10.30
CA LEU A 41 11.42 13.26 -10.57
C LEU A 41 12.54 13.58 -9.56
N GLY A 42 12.83 12.68 -8.63
CA GLY A 42 13.77 12.91 -7.55
C GLY A 42 13.10 13.09 -6.17
N PRO A 43 13.89 13.27 -5.12
CA PRO A 43 13.37 13.61 -3.80
C PRO A 43 12.60 14.94 -3.83
N ASP A 44 11.49 15.01 -3.11
CA ASP A 44 10.77 16.26 -2.92
C ASP A 44 11.46 17.09 -1.84
N HIS A 45 12.25 18.08 -2.27
CA HIS A 45 12.95 19.01 -1.38
C HIS A 45 12.02 20.08 -0.80
N GLY A 46 10.78 20.21 -1.29
CA GLY A 46 9.79 21.15 -0.78
C GLY A 46 9.02 20.62 0.44
N GLN A 47 9.22 19.36 0.81
CA GLN A 47 8.56 18.74 1.96
C GLN A 47 9.56 18.18 2.97
N GLU A 48 9.13 18.07 4.22
CA GLU A 48 9.94 17.55 5.31
C GLU A 48 10.34 16.09 5.05
N GLN A 49 11.65 15.84 5.03
CA GLN A 49 12.22 14.51 4.93
C GLN A 49 12.74 14.07 6.28
N THR A 50 12.52 12.81 6.62
CA THR A 50 13.10 12.24 7.84
C THR A 50 14.44 11.57 7.53
N ILE A 51 15.16 11.20 8.58
CA ILE A 51 16.41 10.45 8.47
C ILE A 51 16.16 9.08 7.81
N THR A 52 14.99 8.47 8.07
CA THR A 52 14.66 7.12 7.59
C THR A 52 13.84 7.10 6.31
N GLN A 53 13.13 8.19 5.97
CA GLN A 53 12.18 8.23 4.86
C GLN A 53 12.38 9.44 3.95
N VAL A 54 12.03 9.27 2.68
CA VAL A 54 12.12 10.27 1.62
C VAL A 54 10.75 10.43 0.99
N ARG A 55 10.32 11.68 0.84
CA ARG A 55 9.16 12.03 0.02
C ARG A 55 9.59 12.12 -1.45
N LEU A 56 8.82 11.50 -2.32
CA LEU A 56 9.15 11.45 -3.75
C LEU A 56 8.38 12.51 -4.52
N LYS A 57 9.09 13.25 -5.39
CA LYS A 57 8.46 14.07 -6.42
C LYS A 57 8.16 13.21 -7.63
N THR A 58 6.93 13.26 -8.12
CA THR A 58 6.42 12.34 -9.15
C THR A 58 5.56 13.06 -10.19
N LEU A 59 5.41 12.47 -11.38
CA LEU A 59 4.46 12.87 -12.40
C LEU A 59 3.62 11.64 -12.84
N PRO A 60 2.27 11.66 -12.71
CA PRO A 60 1.46 12.71 -12.09
C PRO A 60 1.81 12.92 -10.61
N GLU A 61 1.53 14.12 -10.10
CA GLU A 61 1.82 14.48 -8.71
C GLU A 61 1.00 13.63 -7.73
N GLY A 62 1.68 13.00 -6.77
CA GLY A 62 1.06 12.31 -5.64
C GLY A 62 1.94 12.34 -4.39
N SER A 63 1.33 12.07 -3.23
CA SER A 63 2.02 12.07 -1.94
C SER A 63 2.59 10.68 -1.65
N TYR A 64 3.85 10.44 -2.05
CA TYR A 64 4.53 9.17 -1.84
C TYR A 64 5.71 9.28 -0.89
N VAL A 65 5.87 8.29 -0.03
CA VAL A 65 6.97 8.16 0.92
C VAL A 65 7.62 6.80 0.76
N ILE A 66 8.95 6.76 0.73
CA ILE A 66 9.74 5.54 0.68
C ILE A 66 10.84 5.57 1.74
N GLU A 67 11.24 4.42 2.26
CA GLU A 67 12.40 4.32 3.14
C GLU A 67 13.71 4.60 2.37
N ARG A 68 14.72 5.15 3.04
CA ARG A 68 16.10 5.35 2.51
C ARG A 68 16.87 4.01 2.35
N GLY A 69 16.20 2.99 1.84
CA GLY A 69 16.72 1.64 1.64
C GLY A 69 17.19 1.37 0.21
N ALA A 70 17.33 0.08 -0.11
CA ALA A 70 17.81 -0.39 -1.41
C ALA A 70 16.90 0.02 -2.57
N ILE A 71 15.57 0.01 -2.37
CA ILE A 71 14.59 0.37 -3.39
C ILE A 71 14.80 1.83 -3.81
N TYR A 72 14.83 2.77 -2.85
CA TYR A 72 15.08 4.19 -3.14
C TYR A 72 16.42 4.41 -3.85
N LYS A 73 17.49 3.77 -3.38
CA LYS A 73 18.84 3.90 -3.97
C LYS A 73 18.93 3.38 -5.40
N ALA A 74 18.06 2.44 -5.78
CA ALA A 74 17.99 1.90 -7.15
C ALA A 74 17.12 2.74 -8.09
N MET A 75 16.34 3.70 -7.56
CA MET A 75 15.50 4.57 -8.39
C MET A 75 16.33 5.69 -9.02
N GLN A 76 16.03 5.98 -10.29
CA GLN A 76 16.68 7.02 -11.06
C GLN A 76 15.66 8.05 -11.53
N ALA A 77 15.98 9.33 -11.33
CA ALA A 77 15.13 10.43 -11.76
C ALA A 77 14.98 10.45 -13.29
N GLY A 78 13.78 10.72 -13.77
CA GLY A 78 13.40 10.69 -15.18
C GLY A 78 12.85 9.34 -15.65
N CYS A 79 13.04 8.25 -14.89
CA CYS A 79 12.46 6.96 -15.24
C CYS A 79 11.03 6.81 -14.71
N ARG A 80 10.24 5.96 -15.37
CA ARG A 80 8.87 5.60 -14.98
C ARG A 80 8.84 4.30 -14.20
N TYR A 81 8.10 4.30 -13.10
CA TYR A 81 7.99 3.19 -12.17
C TYR A 81 6.54 2.88 -11.86
N ASP A 82 6.27 1.60 -11.63
CA ASP A 82 5.08 1.12 -10.95
C ASP A 82 5.38 1.07 -9.45
N LEU A 83 4.83 2.02 -8.70
CA LEU A 83 4.99 2.15 -7.25
C LEU A 83 3.90 1.37 -6.55
N ASN A 84 4.30 0.32 -5.83
CA ASN A 84 3.39 -0.51 -5.05
C ASN A 84 3.37 -0.01 -3.60
N TYR A 85 2.16 0.16 -3.04
CA TYR A 85 1.96 0.61 -1.66
C TYR A 85 0.79 -0.14 -1.02
N SER A 86 0.71 -0.07 0.31
CA SER A 86 -0.38 -0.69 1.09
C SER A 86 -1.73 -0.13 0.63
N PRO A 87 -2.75 -0.98 0.38
CA PRO A 87 -4.10 -0.45 0.22
C PRO A 87 -4.52 0.11 1.56
N GLN A 88 -5.04 1.33 1.56
CA GLN A 88 -5.49 1.95 2.79
C GLN A 88 -7.03 1.92 2.84
N PHE A 89 -7.57 1.30 3.88
CA PHE A 89 -9.00 1.19 4.13
C PHE A 89 -9.46 2.43 4.93
N GLY A 90 -10.54 3.10 4.53
CA GLY A 90 -11.06 4.30 5.22
C GLY A 90 -11.75 5.30 4.30
N ARG A 91 -12.16 6.45 4.86
CA ARG A 91 -12.81 7.54 4.09
C ARG A 91 -11.94 8.00 2.93
N HIS A 92 -12.56 8.27 1.78
CA HIS A 92 -11.92 8.85 0.61
C HIS A 92 -11.37 10.25 0.98
N VAL A 93 -10.06 10.32 1.19
CA VAL A 93 -9.30 11.57 1.18
C VAL A 93 -8.67 11.71 -0.20
N SER A 94 -8.59 12.94 -0.72
CA SER A 94 -7.98 13.20 -2.02
C SER A 94 -6.59 12.55 -2.12
N ASP A 95 -6.29 11.91 -3.25
CA ASP A 95 -5.02 11.21 -3.49
C ASP A 95 -3.79 12.10 -3.26
N ARG A 96 -3.93 13.43 -3.42
CA ARG A 96 -2.87 14.40 -3.14
C ARG A 96 -2.62 14.63 -1.65
N GLN A 97 -3.64 14.47 -0.82
CA GLN A 97 -3.54 14.63 0.64
C GLN A 97 -3.14 13.32 1.34
N ARG A 98 -3.27 12.18 0.65
CA ARG A 98 -3.05 10.86 1.24
C ARG A 98 -1.61 10.41 1.05
N THR A 99 -0.85 10.34 2.14
CA THR A 99 0.51 9.76 2.12
C THR A 99 0.47 8.27 1.81
N LYS A 100 1.09 7.86 0.70
CA LYS A 100 1.22 6.48 0.23
C LYS A 100 2.62 5.96 0.55
N TYR A 101 2.72 4.95 1.42
CA TYR A 101 3.99 4.33 1.81
C TYR A 101 4.38 3.23 0.82
N ILE A 102 5.42 3.48 0.04
CA ILE A 102 5.92 2.60 -1.01
C ILE A 102 6.60 1.39 -0.37
N ARG A 103 6.20 0.20 -0.81
CA ARG A 103 6.78 -1.10 -0.44
C ARG A 103 7.72 -1.64 -1.50
N SER A 104 7.46 -1.34 -2.77
CA SER A 104 8.33 -1.70 -3.90
C SER A 104 8.13 -0.75 -5.07
N ALA A 105 9.14 -0.65 -5.92
CA ALA A 105 9.12 0.12 -7.16
C ALA A 105 9.64 -0.77 -8.29
N VAL A 106 8.82 -0.96 -9.33
CA VAL A 106 9.19 -1.75 -10.51
C VAL A 106 9.48 -0.80 -11.65
N LEU A 107 10.67 -0.88 -12.24
CA LEU A 107 11.04 -0.05 -13.40
C LEU A 107 10.19 -0.46 -14.60
N VAL A 108 9.45 0.49 -15.17
CA VAL A 108 8.63 0.28 -16.38
C VAL A 108 9.42 0.67 -17.62
N ASP A 109 9.98 1.88 -17.60
CA ASP A 109 10.82 2.41 -18.66
C ASP A 109 11.75 3.48 -18.11
N CYS A 110 12.92 3.60 -18.72
CA CYS A 110 13.77 4.76 -18.52
C CYS A 110 14.20 5.30 -19.88
N PRO A 111 13.85 6.55 -20.23
CA PRO A 111 14.32 7.15 -21.46
C PRO A 111 15.86 7.19 -21.39
N LYS A 112 16.51 6.71 -22.45
CA LYS A 112 17.96 6.86 -22.60
C LYS A 112 18.24 8.34 -22.80
N SER A 113 19.07 8.90 -21.91
CA SER A 113 19.63 10.24 -22.10
C SER A 113 20.50 10.30 -23.35
#